data_AF-K1A406-F1
#
_entry.id   AF-K1A406-F1
#
_cell.length_a   1.000
_cell.length_b   1.000
_cell.length_c   1.000
_cell.angle_alpha   90.00
_cell.angle_beta   90.00
_cell.angle_gamma   90.00
#
_symmetry.space_group_name_H-M   'P 1'
#
loop_
_entity.id
_entity.type
_entity.pdbx_description
1 polymer ?
#
loop_
_entity_poly.entity_id
_entity_poly.type
_entity_poly.pdbx_seq_one_letter_code
_entity_poly.pdbx_strand_id
1 'polypeptide(L)'
;SLLVSGIFLPFLPMAPIHLIVLNLVYDLSCIALPFDNVDEDFLKHPHKWEAKSITRFMIWMGPISSAFDILTFILLYFVIVPMATGQAYAHGAESATGFIILFQTGWFIESMWSQTMVIHMLRSAKLPFLQSRPSWFVLGTTLLAASFVTFLPYSSIASLLHLTPLEPIYFLFLLLIIVLYMISVTVVKRLYIKKFKSWL
;
A
#
# COMPACT_ATOMS: atom_id res chain seq x y z
N SER A 1 -9.34 2.19 -1.10
CA SER A 1 -10.49 2.78 -0.38
C SER A 1 -10.57 4.31 -0.53
N LEU A 2 -10.55 4.86 -1.76
CA LEU A 2 -10.68 6.32 -1.96
C LEU A 2 -12.13 6.81 -1.75
N LEU A 3 -13.13 6.01 -2.14
CA LEU A 3 -14.55 6.36 -1.99
C LEU A 3 -15.00 6.47 -0.53
N VAL A 4 -14.52 5.56 0.32
CA VAL A 4 -14.84 5.58 1.75
C VAL A 4 -14.19 6.78 2.43
N SER A 5 -12.96 7.12 2.04
CA SER A 5 -12.24 8.28 2.60
C SER A 5 -13.03 9.59 2.44
N GLY A 6 -13.67 9.80 1.28
CA GLY A 6 -14.41 11.03 0.98
C GLY A 6 -15.71 11.17 1.77
N ILE A 7 -16.18 10.09 2.40
CA ILE A 7 -17.36 10.10 3.27
C ILE A 7 -16.96 10.42 4.72
N PHE A 8 -15.79 9.94 5.17
CA PHE A 8 -15.37 10.04 6.57
C PHE A 8 -14.43 11.21 6.86
N LEU A 9 -13.70 11.72 5.87
CA LEU A 9 -12.74 12.81 6.05
C LEU A 9 -13.31 14.13 5.52
N PRO A 10 -13.12 15.24 6.26
CA PRO A 10 -13.52 16.59 5.80
C PRO A 10 -12.56 17.18 4.74
N PHE A 11 -11.60 16.39 4.26
CA PHE A 11 -10.60 16.77 3.27
C PHE A 11 -10.19 15.56 2.42
N LEU A 12 -9.53 15.82 1.28
CA LEU A 12 -9.02 14.76 0.40
C LEU A 12 -7.84 14.04 1.06
N PRO A 13 -7.87 12.70 1.18
CA PRO A 13 -6.80 11.95 1.85
C PRO A 13 -5.46 12.00 1.10
N MET A 14 -5.51 12.27 -0.20
CA MET A 14 -4.35 12.31 -1.09
C MET A 14 -4.61 13.38 -2.15
N ALA A 15 -3.63 14.23 -2.42
CA ALA A 15 -3.72 15.18 -3.52
C ALA A 15 -3.62 14.45 -4.88
N PRO A 16 -4.24 14.98 -5.96
CA PRO A 16 -4.11 14.38 -7.29
C PRO A 16 -2.66 14.21 -7.74
N ILE A 17 -1.78 15.14 -7.38
CA ILE A 17 -0.35 15.05 -7.69
C ILE A 17 0.33 13.86 -7.01
N HIS A 18 -0.03 13.56 -5.76
CA HIS A 18 0.47 12.38 -5.05
C HIS A 18 0.01 11.10 -5.73
N LEU A 19 -1.25 11.03 -6.17
CA LEU A 19 -1.77 9.87 -6.91
C LEU A 19 -1.01 9.64 -8.22
N ILE A 20 -0.70 10.71 -8.96
CA ILE A 20 0.07 10.63 -10.21
C ILE A 20 1.49 10.10 -9.93
N VAL A 21 2.18 10.68 -8.95
CA VAL A 21 3.54 10.25 -8.58
C VAL A 21 3.54 8.79 -8.11
N LEU A 22 2.57 8.43 -7.27
CA LEU A 22 2.46 7.08 -6.71
C LEU A 22 2.22 6.05 -7.82
N ASN A 23 1.26 6.30 -8.72
CA ASN A 23 0.99 5.41 -9.84
C ASN A 23 2.18 5.31 -10.79
N LEU A 24 2.86 6.42 -11.10
CA LEU A 24 4.04 6.42 -11.95
C LEU A 24 5.16 5.55 -11.35
N VAL A 25 5.48 5.75 -10.07
CA VAL A 25 6.53 4.97 -9.37
C VAL A 25 6.13 3.49 -9.28
N TYR A 26 4.87 3.21 -8.99
CA TYR A 26 4.33 1.86 -8.93
C TYR A 26 4.42 1.14 -10.29
N ASP A 27 3.99 1.78 -11.38
CA ASP A 27 4.01 1.20 -12.72
C ASP A 27 5.44 0.93 -13.19
N LEU A 28 6.38 1.84 -12.88
CA LEU A 28 7.81 1.62 -13.12
C LEU A 28 8.34 0.42 -12.33
N SER A 29 7.89 0.23 -11.08
CA SER A 29 8.28 -0.95 -10.29
C SER A 29 7.78 -2.26 -10.91
N CYS A 30 6.62 -2.21 -11.57
CA CYS A 30 6.00 -3.36 -12.25
C CYS A 30 6.71 -3.77 -13.55
N ILE A 31 7.58 -2.93 -14.13
CA ILE A 31 8.41 -3.30 -15.29
C ILE A 31 9.33 -4.49 -14.98
N ALA A 32 9.64 -4.74 -13.70
CA ALA A 32 10.41 -5.91 -13.29
C ALA A 32 9.61 -7.22 -13.25
N LEU A 33 8.27 -7.17 -13.25
CA LEU A 33 7.41 -8.35 -13.12
C LEU A 33 7.54 -9.36 -14.28
N PRO A 34 7.70 -8.95 -15.56
CA PRO A 34 7.94 -9.89 -16.65
C PRO A 34 9.26 -10.65 -16.52
N PHE A 35 10.24 -10.09 -15.81
CA PHE A 35 11.54 -10.72 -15.54
C PHE A 35 11.52 -11.59 -14.29
N ASP A 36 10.32 -11.91 -13.79
CA ASP A 36 10.16 -12.66 -12.59
C ASP A 36 10.12 -14.18 -12.82
N ASN A 37 10.59 -14.94 -11.83
CA ASN A 37 10.60 -16.39 -11.88
C ASN A 37 9.18 -16.93 -11.66
N VAL A 38 8.64 -17.56 -12.70
CA VAL A 38 7.36 -18.28 -12.65
C VAL A 38 7.56 -19.61 -11.92
N ASP A 39 6.65 -19.96 -11.00
CA ASP A 39 6.73 -21.23 -10.27
C ASP A 39 6.57 -22.42 -11.24
N GLU A 40 7.43 -23.45 -11.12
CA GLU A 40 7.39 -24.63 -12.01
C GLU A 40 6.04 -25.37 -11.99
N ASP A 41 5.33 -25.33 -10.86
CA ASP A 41 4.00 -25.91 -10.72
C ASP A 41 2.96 -25.21 -11.61
N PHE A 42 3.14 -23.91 -11.89
CA PHE A 42 2.27 -23.14 -12.77
C PHE A 42 2.47 -23.50 -14.24
N LEU A 43 3.67 -23.92 -14.62
CA LEU A 43 4.02 -24.31 -16.00
C LEU A 43 3.50 -25.69 -16.40
N LYS A 44 3.07 -26.52 -15.44
CA LYS A 44 2.63 -27.91 -15.69
C LYS A 44 1.28 -28.00 -16.43
N HIS A 45 0.45 -26.96 -16.35
CA HIS A 45 -0.89 -26.96 -16.94
C HIS A 45 -1.21 -25.64 -17.65
N PRO A 46 -1.89 -25.67 -18.81
CA PRO A 46 -2.37 -24.45 -19.46
C PRO A 46 -3.50 -23.85 -18.62
N HIS A 47 -3.28 -22.63 -18.12
CA HIS A 47 -4.29 -21.90 -17.34
C HIS A 47 -5.17 -21.07 -18.28
N LYS A 48 -6.49 -21.23 -18.16
CA LYS A 48 -7.47 -20.40 -18.87
C LYS A 48 -7.73 -19.14 -18.07
N TRP A 49 -7.63 -17.97 -18.71
CA TRP A 49 -8.03 -16.71 -18.10
C TRP A 49 -9.54 -16.69 -17.89
N GLU A 50 -9.99 -16.91 -16.66
CA GLU A 50 -11.39 -16.82 -16.28
C GLU A 50 -11.66 -15.51 -15.53
N ALA A 51 -12.42 -14.59 -16.14
CA ALA A 51 -12.81 -13.33 -15.52
C ALA A 51 -13.47 -13.54 -14.13
N LYS A 52 -14.21 -14.65 -13.97
CA LYS A 52 -14.85 -15.04 -12.71
C LYS A 52 -13.84 -15.29 -11.59
N SER A 53 -12.61 -15.72 -11.90
CA SER A 53 -11.57 -15.90 -10.91
C SER A 53 -11.00 -14.58 -10.41
N ILE A 54 -10.80 -13.62 -11.32
CA ILE A 54 -10.37 -12.26 -10.98
C ILE A 54 -11.43 -11.58 -10.10
N THR A 55 -12.71 -11.69 -10.44
CA THR A 55 -13.79 -11.12 -9.63
C THR A 55 -13.85 -11.73 -8.23
N ARG A 56 -13.70 -13.06 -8.10
CA ARG A 56 -13.62 -13.72 -6.78
C ARG A 56 -12.42 -13.23 -5.98
N PHE A 57 -11.27 -13.08 -6.62
CA PHE A 57 -10.07 -12.54 -5.98
C PHE A 57 -10.33 -11.13 -5.44
N MET A 58 -10.90 -10.24 -6.26
CA MET A 58 -11.24 -8.87 -5.83
C MET A 58 -12.23 -8.84 -4.66
N ILE A 59 -13.24 -9.71 -4.65
CA ILE A 59 -14.22 -9.78 -3.56
C ILE A 59 -13.59 -10.25 -2.24
N TRP A 60 -12.59 -11.14 -2.29
CA TRP A 60 -11.93 -11.63 -1.08
C TRP A 60 -10.85 -10.68 -0.57
N MET A 61 -10.09 -10.06 -1.48
CA MET A 61 -8.93 -9.25 -1.14
C MET A 61 -9.26 -7.76 -0.93
N GLY A 62 -10.19 -7.24 -1.72
CA GLY A 62 -10.62 -5.83 -1.67
C GLY A 62 -11.10 -5.37 -0.29
N PRO A 63 -11.95 -6.14 0.43
CA PRO A 63 -12.39 -5.78 1.77
C PRO A 63 -11.25 -5.69 2.79
N ILE A 64 -10.25 -6.57 2.70
CA ILE A 64 -9.11 -6.58 3.62
C ILE A 64 -8.27 -5.32 3.40
N SER A 65 -7.87 -5.05 2.15
CA SER A 65 -7.14 -3.82 1.82
C SER A 65 -7.92 -2.60 2.28
N SER A 66 -9.23 -2.54 2.05
CA SER A 66 -10.05 -1.40 2.49
C SER A 66 -10.12 -1.26 4.02
N ALA A 67 -10.14 -2.36 4.77
CA ALA A 67 -10.11 -2.31 6.23
C ALA A 67 -8.79 -1.75 6.77
N PHE A 68 -7.67 -2.12 6.15
CA PHE A 68 -6.35 -1.57 6.47
C PHE A 68 -6.24 -0.09 6.07
N ASP A 69 -6.75 0.30 4.91
CA ASP A 69 -6.83 1.70 4.50
C ASP A 69 -7.57 2.55 5.57
N ILE A 70 -8.73 2.07 6.04
CA ILE A 70 -9.53 2.75 7.07
C ILE A 70 -8.78 2.80 8.40
N LEU A 71 -8.12 1.71 8.79
CA LEU A 71 -7.31 1.66 10.01
C LEU A 71 -6.17 2.67 9.95
N THR A 72 -5.47 2.77 8.83
CA THR A 72 -4.42 3.77 8.59
C THR A 72 -5.00 5.18 8.66
N PHE A 73 -6.17 5.44 8.09
CA PHE A 73 -6.81 6.76 8.20
C PHE A 73 -7.14 7.14 9.65
N ILE A 74 -7.71 6.22 10.42
CA ILE A 74 -8.01 6.43 11.84
C ILE A 74 -6.71 6.73 12.60
N LEU A 75 -5.66 5.95 12.36
CA LEU A 75 -4.38 6.10 13.02
C LEU A 75 -3.70 7.43 12.67
N LEU A 76 -3.70 7.82 11.40
CA LEU A 76 -3.16 9.10 10.97
C LEU A 76 -3.95 10.26 11.58
N TYR A 77 -5.28 10.24 11.48
CA TYR A 77 -6.15 11.33 11.90
C TYR A 77 -6.18 11.52 13.42
N PHE A 78 -6.27 10.45 14.22
CA PHE A 78 -6.46 10.55 15.67
C PHE A 78 -5.17 10.41 16.49
N VAL A 79 -4.13 9.79 15.94
CA VAL A 79 -2.91 9.48 16.70
C VAL A 79 -1.72 10.24 16.13
N ILE A 80 -1.32 9.98 14.88
CA ILE A 80 -0.05 10.48 14.34
C ILE A 80 -0.06 12.00 14.15
N VAL A 81 -1.06 12.53 13.45
CA VAL A 81 -1.07 13.97 13.15
C VAL A 81 -1.32 14.81 14.41
N PRO A 82 -2.23 14.44 15.33
CA PRO A 82 -2.36 15.14 16.60
C PRO A 82 -1.12 15.02 17.50
N MET A 83 -0.41 13.88 17.48
CA MET A 83 0.85 13.71 18.22
C MET A 83 1.95 14.64 17.69
N ALA A 84 2.07 14.75 16.36
CA ALA A 84 3.08 15.59 15.72
C ALA A 84 2.77 17.10 15.78
N THR A 85 1.49 17.48 15.72
CA THR A 85 1.07 18.90 15.72
C THR A 85 0.65 19.41 17.10
N GLY A 86 0.41 18.53 18.07
CA GLY A 86 -0.15 18.86 19.38
C GLY A 86 -1.60 19.36 19.35
N GLN A 87 -2.29 19.28 18.20
CA GLN A 87 -3.61 19.84 17.98
C GLN A 87 -4.53 18.85 17.28
N ALA A 88 -5.81 18.86 17.64
CA ALA A 88 -6.83 18.14 16.88
C ALA A 88 -7.19 18.93 15.61
N TYR A 89 -7.69 18.21 14.59
CA TYR A 89 -8.15 18.87 13.37
C TYR A 89 -9.31 19.83 13.65
N ALA A 90 -9.11 21.11 13.33
CA ALA A 90 -10.11 22.15 13.40
C ALA A 90 -10.32 22.76 12.03
N HIS A 91 -11.51 22.61 11.47
CA HIS A 91 -11.81 23.11 10.13
C HIS A 91 -11.74 24.64 10.08
N GLY A 92 -11.01 25.18 9.09
CA GLY A 92 -10.83 26.63 8.90
C GLY A 92 -9.78 27.29 9.81
N ALA A 93 -9.12 26.54 10.69
CA ALA A 93 -7.97 27.04 11.44
C ALA A 93 -6.72 27.14 10.55
N GLU A 94 -5.79 28.05 10.86
CA GLU A 94 -4.49 28.13 10.17
C GLU A 94 -3.69 26.82 10.28
N SER A 95 -3.86 26.10 11.39
CA SER A 95 -3.25 24.79 11.64
C SER A 95 -3.83 23.65 10.78
N ALA A 96 -4.99 23.84 10.14
CA ALA A 96 -5.65 22.80 9.35
C ALA A 96 -4.82 22.40 8.13
N THR A 97 -4.15 23.35 7.48
CA THR A 97 -3.31 23.08 6.30
C THR A 97 -2.14 22.17 6.64
N GLY A 98 -1.45 22.44 7.75
CA GLY A 98 -0.35 21.58 8.23
C GLY A 98 -0.83 20.18 8.60
N PHE A 99 -2.00 20.07 9.23
CA PHE A 99 -2.63 18.80 9.55
C PHE A 99 -2.90 17.97 8.28
N ILE A 100 -3.50 18.58 7.25
CA ILE A 100 -3.83 17.92 5.99
C ILE A 100 -2.56 17.46 5.28
N ILE A 101 -1.52 18.31 5.21
CA ILE A 101 -0.25 17.98 4.57
C ILE A 101 0.45 16.80 5.27
N LEU A 102 0.47 16.78 6.60
CA LEU A 102 1.00 15.65 7.38
C LEU A 102 0.22 14.36 7.11
N PHE A 103 -1.11 14.44 7.12
CA PHE A 103 -1.98 13.30 6.83
C PHE A 103 -1.72 12.74 5.42
N GLN A 104 -1.71 13.62 4.41
CA GLN A 104 -1.48 13.25 3.02
C GLN A 104 -0.10 12.64 2.83
N THR A 105 0.93 13.17 3.50
CA THR A 105 2.29 12.63 3.42
C THR A 105 2.39 11.23 4.02
N GLY A 106 1.79 11.02 5.21
CA GLY A 106 1.71 9.69 5.82
C GLY A 106 1.01 8.70 4.91
N TRP A 107 -0.21 9.05 4.48
CA TRP A 107 -1.00 8.22 3.59
C TRP A 107 -0.30 7.89 2.26
N PHE A 108 0.41 8.86 1.68
CA PHE A 108 1.23 8.67 0.47
C PHE A 108 2.32 7.62 0.66
N ILE A 109 3.06 7.68 1.76
CA ILE A 109 4.09 6.67 2.07
C ILE A 109 3.44 5.32 2.32
N GLU A 110 2.40 5.24 3.14
CA GLU A 110 1.74 3.95 3.44
C GLU A 110 1.19 3.28 2.17
N SER A 111 0.56 4.05 1.29
CA SER A 111 0.02 3.54 0.03
C SER A 111 1.11 2.88 -0.84
N MET A 112 2.30 3.47 -0.92
CA MET A 112 3.42 2.89 -1.68
C MET A 112 3.92 1.57 -1.07
N TRP A 113 4.00 1.50 0.26
CA TRP A 113 4.40 0.28 0.96
C TRP A 113 3.36 -0.83 0.81
N SER A 114 2.07 -0.51 0.97
CA SER A 114 0.97 -1.45 0.78
C SER A 114 0.92 -1.99 -0.66
N GLN A 115 1.08 -1.12 -1.67
CA GLN A 115 1.16 -1.53 -3.08
C GLN A 115 2.38 -2.42 -3.38
N THR A 116 3.54 -2.05 -2.87
CA THR A 116 4.77 -2.86 -2.95
C THR A 116 4.54 -4.26 -2.39
N MET A 117 3.90 -4.36 -1.23
CA MET A 117 3.62 -5.66 -0.61
C MET A 117 2.60 -6.47 -1.41
N VAL A 118 1.57 -5.82 -1.97
CA VAL A 118 0.60 -6.48 -2.85
C VAL A 118 1.28 -7.15 -4.04
N ILE A 119 2.26 -6.50 -4.67
CA ILE A 119 3.05 -7.10 -5.76
C ILE A 119 3.67 -8.43 -5.31
N HIS A 120 4.37 -8.43 -4.16
CA HIS A 120 5.01 -9.64 -3.63
C HIS A 120 4.00 -10.73 -3.26
N MET A 121 2.82 -10.36 -2.77
CA MET A 121 1.79 -11.32 -2.37
C MET A 121 1.03 -11.96 -3.54
N LEU A 122 0.89 -11.23 -4.65
CA LEU A 122 0.17 -11.65 -5.86
C LEU A 122 0.97 -12.62 -6.73
N ARG A 123 2.28 -12.43 -6.80
CA ARG A 123 3.19 -13.13 -7.71
C ARG A 123 3.11 -14.66 -7.66
N SER A 124 3.06 -15.26 -6.46
CA SER A 124 3.06 -16.72 -6.30
C SER A 124 1.83 -17.14 -5.51
N ALA A 125 1.34 -18.37 -5.68
CA ALA A 125 0.36 -18.97 -4.77
C ALA A 125 0.93 -19.31 -3.39
N LYS A 126 2.26 -19.31 -3.26
CA LYS A 126 3.01 -19.67 -2.06
C LYS A 126 3.26 -18.45 -1.18
N LEU A 127 3.77 -18.66 0.04
CA LEU A 127 4.18 -17.56 0.92
C LEU A 127 5.35 -16.78 0.30
N PRO A 128 5.23 -15.45 0.15
CA PRO A 128 6.35 -14.63 -0.29
C PRO A 128 7.49 -14.73 0.74
N PHE A 129 8.73 -14.77 0.26
CA PHE A 129 9.98 -14.85 1.04
C PHE A 129 10.28 -16.18 1.74
N LEU A 130 9.25 -16.91 2.16
CA LEU A 130 9.41 -18.18 2.88
C LEU A 130 9.35 -19.40 1.96
N GLN A 131 8.49 -19.37 0.94
CA GLN A 131 8.25 -20.51 0.04
C GLN A 131 8.48 -20.19 -1.43
N SER A 132 8.33 -18.93 -1.84
CA SER A 132 8.76 -18.44 -3.15
C SER A 132 9.56 -17.16 -2.94
N ARG A 133 10.84 -17.19 -3.32
CA ARG A 133 11.76 -16.05 -3.15
C ARG A 133 11.67 -15.15 -4.35
N PRO A 134 11.50 -13.84 -4.13
CA PRO A 134 11.34 -12.97 -5.26
C PRO A 134 12.59 -12.89 -6.15
N SER A 135 12.45 -12.58 -7.46
CA SER A 135 13.64 -12.34 -8.27
C SER A 135 14.34 -11.09 -7.72
N TRP A 136 15.66 -11.06 -7.86
CA TRP A 136 16.44 -9.91 -7.37
C TRP A 136 16.00 -8.60 -8.04
N PHE A 137 15.51 -8.67 -9.28
CA PHE A 137 14.95 -7.52 -10.00
C PHE A 137 13.69 -6.98 -9.35
N VAL A 138 12.71 -7.85 -9.05
CA VAL A 138 11.46 -7.43 -8.38
C VAL A 138 11.74 -6.90 -6.98
N LEU A 139 12.67 -7.52 -6.24
CA LEU A 139 13.11 -6.99 -4.94
C LEU A 139 13.76 -5.62 -5.05
N GLY A 140 14.70 -5.47 -5.97
CA GLY A 140 15.43 -4.23 -6.18
C GLY A 140 14.49 -3.09 -6.58
N THR A 141 13.62 -3.30 -7.57
CA THR A 141 12.73 -2.24 -8.06
C THR A 141 11.69 -1.83 -7.02
N THR A 142 11.10 -2.79 -6.31
CA THR A 142 10.11 -2.50 -5.26
C THR A 142 10.74 -1.81 -4.05
N LEU A 143 11.94 -2.21 -3.62
CA LEU A 143 12.65 -1.55 -2.54
C LEU A 143 13.11 -0.15 -2.94
N LEU A 144 13.58 0.04 -4.18
CA LEU A 144 13.94 1.36 -4.71
C LEU A 144 12.71 2.28 -4.75
N ALA A 145 11.57 1.78 -5.22
CA ALA A 145 10.32 2.52 -5.28
C ALA A 145 9.83 2.95 -3.88
N ALA A 146 9.79 2.01 -2.92
CA ALA A 146 9.41 2.29 -1.54
C ALA A 146 10.39 3.27 -0.86
N SER A 147 11.69 3.11 -1.09
CA SER A 147 12.72 4.02 -0.57
C SER A 147 12.58 5.41 -1.17
N PHE A 148 12.41 5.51 -2.50
CA PHE A 148 12.25 6.78 -3.19
C PHE A 148 11.07 7.60 -2.65
N VAL A 149 9.90 6.97 -2.51
CA VAL A 149 8.70 7.61 -1.94
C VAL A 149 8.90 7.98 -0.47
N THR A 150 9.58 7.13 0.31
CA THR A 150 9.86 7.39 1.73
C THR A 150 10.82 8.57 1.94
N PHE A 151 11.81 8.74 1.05
CA PHE A 151 12.77 9.84 1.12
C PHE A 151 12.27 11.13 0.46
N LEU A 152 11.21 11.07 -0.34
CA LEU A 152 10.65 12.21 -1.06
C LEU A 152 10.31 13.42 -0.15
N PRO A 153 9.67 13.24 1.03
CA PRO A 153 9.36 14.35 1.94
C PRO A 153 10.59 15.03 2.57
N TYR A 154 11.76 14.38 2.50
CA TYR A 154 13.03 14.92 3.01
C TYR A 154 13.88 15.57 1.91
N SER A 155 13.39 15.55 0.66
CA SER A 155 14.09 16.11 -0.49
C SER A 155 13.75 17.58 -0.72
N SER A 156 14.57 18.28 -1.50
CA SER A 156 14.31 19.66 -1.92
C SER A 156 13.03 19.82 -2.77
N ILE A 157 12.48 18.72 -3.30
CA ILE A 157 11.26 18.69 -4.13
C ILE A 157 10.00 18.55 -3.25
N ALA A 158 10.15 18.28 -1.94
CA ALA A 158 9.03 18.09 -1.02
C ALA A 158 8.04 19.27 -1.02
N SER A 159 8.54 20.51 -1.12
CA SER A 159 7.72 21.72 -1.17
C SER A 159 6.83 21.79 -2.41
N LEU A 160 7.32 21.33 -3.57
CA LEU A 160 6.55 21.27 -4.82
C LEU A 160 5.39 20.28 -4.72
N LEU A 161 5.59 19.21 -3.96
CA LEU A 161 4.61 18.15 -3.76
C LEU A 161 3.73 18.37 -2.52
N HIS A 162 3.91 19.47 -1.78
CA HIS A 162 3.26 19.69 -0.49
C HIS A 162 3.44 18.49 0.45
N LEU A 163 4.68 18.01 0.58
CA LEU A 163 5.06 16.94 1.50
C LEU A 163 5.81 17.51 2.69
N THR A 164 5.65 16.88 3.84
CA THR A 164 6.36 17.25 5.07
C THR A 164 7.05 16.04 5.67
N PRO A 165 8.24 16.21 6.28
CA PRO A 165 8.86 15.18 7.08
C PRO A 165 7.90 14.62 8.13
N LEU A 166 7.95 13.31 8.34
CA LEU A 166 7.15 12.61 9.35
C LEU A 166 8.04 12.26 10.54
N GLU A 167 7.45 12.24 11.73
CA GLU A 167 8.16 11.81 12.92
C GLU A 167 8.58 10.34 12.83
N PRO A 168 9.74 9.94 13.38
CA PRO A 168 10.21 8.55 13.33
C PRO A 168 9.22 7.52 13.87
N ILE A 169 8.37 7.91 14.84
CA ILE A 169 7.34 7.04 15.42
C ILE A 169 6.33 6.55 14.38
N TYR A 170 6.06 7.35 13.35
CA TYR A 170 5.17 6.97 12.24
C TYR A 170 5.64 5.68 11.56
N PHE A 171 6.95 5.52 11.34
CA PHE A 171 7.51 4.35 10.67
C PHE A 171 7.34 3.06 11.47
N LEU A 172 7.27 3.14 12.80
CA LEU A 172 6.96 1.99 13.64
C LEU A 172 5.51 1.53 13.44
N PHE A 173 4.56 2.47 13.39
CA PHE A 173 3.17 2.17 13.11
C PHE A 173 2.96 1.67 11.68
N LEU A 174 3.64 2.27 10.71
CA LEU A 174 3.66 1.80 9.32
C LEU A 174 4.12 0.34 9.25
N LEU A 175 5.25 0.01 9.88
CA LEU A 175 5.75 -1.36 9.92
C LEU A 175 4.71 -2.32 10.52
N LEU A 176 4.08 -1.94 11.64
CA LEU A 176 3.05 -2.74 12.28
C LEU A 176 1.85 -3.00 11.36
N ILE A 177 1.34 -1.96 10.69
CA ILE A 177 0.22 -2.05 9.75
C ILE A 177 0.58 -2.99 8.60
N ILE A 178 1.77 -2.84 8.02
CA ILE A 178 2.24 -3.66 6.91
C ILE A 178 2.38 -5.13 7.33
N VAL A 179 2.95 -5.42 8.50
CA VAL A 179 3.06 -6.79 9.03
C VAL A 179 1.68 -7.41 9.26
N LEU A 180 0.76 -6.67 9.88
CA LEU A 180 -0.61 -7.14 10.11
C LEU A 180 -1.36 -7.37 8.79
N TYR A 181 -1.16 -6.52 7.79
CA TYR A 181 -1.70 -6.68 6.45
C TYR A 181 -1.16 -7.96 5.80
N MET A 182 0.15 -8.19 5.82
CA MET A 182 0.78 -9.40 5.27
C MET A 182 0.24 -10.68 5.93
N ILE A 183 0.08 -10.69 7.25
CA ILE A 183 -0.51 -11.82 7.98
C ILE A 183 -1.96 -12.04 7.51
N SER A 184 -2.75 -10.97 7.44
CA SER A 184 -4.17 -11.05 7.08
C SER A 184 -4.37 -11.58 5.66
N VAL A 185 -3.62 -11.03 4.69
CA VAL A 185 -3.64 -11.51 3.30
C VAL A 185 -3.17 -12.95 3.21
N THR A 186 -2.14 -13.34 3.97
CA THR A 186 -1.65 -14.72 3.99
C THR A 186 -2.72 -15.70 4.47
N VAL A 187 -3.44 -15.35 5.55
CA VAL A 187 -4.54 -16.16 6.08
C VAL A 187 -5.65 -16.30 5.05
N VAL A 188 -6.08 -15.18 4.46
CA VAL A 188 -7.16 -15.15 3.48
C VAL A 188 -6.80 -15.91 2.23
N LYS A 189 -5.55 -15.79 1.77
CA LYS A 189 -5.00 -16.57 0.66
C LYS A 189 -5.06 -18.07 0.93
N ARG A 190 -4.68 -18.53 2.13
CA ARG A 190 -4.81 -19.95 2.49
C ARG A 190 -6.27 -20.40 2.50
N LEU A 191 -7.19 -19.58 3.01
CA LEU A 191 -8.62 -19.87 3.00
C LEU A 191 -9.19 -19.94 1.57
N TYR A 192 -8.76 -19.01 0.70
CA TYR A 192 -9.13 -18.98 -0.71
C TYR A 192 -8.68 -20.24 -1.44
N ILE A 193 -7.40 -20.61 -1.32
CA ILE A 193 -6.85 -21.81 -1.95
C ILE A 193 -7.53 -23.08 -1.41
N LYS A 194 -7.80 -23.16 -0.11
CA LYS A 194 -8.52 -24.30 0.48
C LYS A 194 -9.95 -24.42 -0.07
N LYS A 195 -10.63 -23.29 -0.32
CA LYS A 195 -12.02 -23.25 -0.78
C LYS A 195 -12.15 -23.50 -2.29
N PHE A 196 -11.27 -22.92 -3.10
CA PHE A 196 -11.39 -22.93 -4.55
C PHE A 196 -10.39 -23.87 -5.25
N LYS A 197 -9.41 -24.42 -4.53
CA LYS A 197 -8.34 -25.30 -5.04
C LYS A 197 -7.53 -24.70 -6.21
N SER A 198 -7.69 -23.41 -6.47
CA SER A 198 -6.97 -22.64 -7.48
C SER A 198 -6.47 -21.35 -6.85
N TRP A 199 -5.36 -20.83 -7.37
CA TRP A 199 -4.86 -19.49 -7.08
C TRP A 199 -4.87 -18.71 -8.39
N LEU A 200 -5.65 -17.62 -8.42
CA LEU A 200 -5.98 -16.86 -9.64
C LEU A 200 -6.45 -17.76 -10.79
#